data_AF-A0A1M3PIZ0-F1
#
_entry.id   AF-A0A1M3PIZ0-F1
#
_cell.length_a   1.000
_cell.length_b   1.000
_cell.length_c   1.000
_cell.angle_alpha   90.00
_cell.angle_beta   90.00
_cell.angle_gamma   90.00
#
_symmetry.space_group_name_H-M   'P 1'
#
loop_
_entity.id
_entity.type
_entity.pdbx_description
1 polymer ?
#
loop_
_entity_poly.entity_id
_entity_poly.type
_entity_poly.pdbx_seq_one_letter_code
_entity_poly.pdbx_strand_id
1 'polypeptide(L)'
;MAAAFIAEHGVRRFDRGFSQDWLYLQNLMLSFGYILRKERTFYSLTPVGQRGRPKMLGRDKILARIDEILIAHGKEPFLRRAS
;
A
#
# COMPACT_ATOMS: atom_id res chain seq x y z
N MET A 1 -17.86 -24.11 -1.35
CA MET A 1 -16.60 -23.76 -0.67
C MET A 1 -16.12 -22.34 -0.98
N ALA A 2 -16.19 -21.84 -2.23
CA ALA A 2 -15.85 -20.44 -2.54
C ALA A 2 -16.87 -19.39 -2.04
N ALA A 3 -18.17 -19.73 -2.02
CA ALA A 3 -19.23 -18.79 -1.63
C ALA A 3 -19.21 -18.38 -0.15
N ALA A 4 -18.81 -19.28 0.75
CA ALA A 4 -18.72 -18.98 2.19
C ALA A 4 -17.57 -18.00 2.49
N PHE A 5 -16.42 -18.15 1.82
CA PHE A 5 -15.28 -17.24 1.93
C PHE A 5 -15.62 -15.81 1.46
N ILE A 6 -16.44 -15.69 0.42
CA ILE A 6 -16.89 -14.39 -0.11
C ILE A 6 -17.86 -13.70 0.84
N ALA A 7 -18.74 -14.46 1.51
CA ALA A 7 -19.73 -13.92 2.44
C ALA A 7 -19.10 -13.43 3.77
N GLU A 8 -18.06 -14.11 4.26
CA GLU A 8 -17.35 -13.73 5.50
C GLU A 8 -16.25 -12.69 5.29
N HIS A 9 -15.68 -12.57 4.09
CA HIS A 9 -14.47 -11.75 3.87
C HIS A 9 -14.63 -10.68 2.78
N GLY A 10 -15.76 -10.64 2.08
CA GLY A 10 -15.96 -9.79 0.92
C GLY A 10 -15.17 -10.28 -0.30
N VAL A 11 -15.66 -9.96 -1.50
CA VAL A 11 -14.83 -10.07 -2.71
C VAL A 11 -13.88 -8.89 -2.69
N ARG A 12 -12.59 -9.16 -2.50
CA ARG A 12 -11.54 -8.15 -2.68
C ARG A 12 -11.64 -7.62 -4.11
N ARG A 13 -12.17 -6.41 -4.29
CA ARG A 13 -12.26 -5.75 -5.58
C ARG A 13 -10.89 -5.16 -5.85
N PHE A 14 -9.97 -6.04 -6.21
CA PHE A 14 -8.81 -5.60 -6.95
C PHE A 14 -9.33 -4.90 -8.21
N ASP A 15 -9.35 -3.56 -8.18
CA ASP A 15 -9.55 -2.73 -9.36
C ASP A 15 -8.70 -3.34 -10.48
N ARG A 16 -9.25 -3.47 -11.69
CA ARG A 16 -8.55 -4.14 -12.78
C ARG A 16 -7.26 -3.36 -13.06
N GLY A 17 -6.10 -3.93 -12.71
CA GLY A 17 -4.79 -3.23 -12.74
C GLY A 17 -4.13 -2.99 -11.37
N PHE A 18 -4.81 -3.31 -10.27
CA PHE A 18 -4.25 -3.26 -8.92
C PHE A 18 -3.29 -4.44 -8.72
N SER A 19 -2.00 -4.15 -8.88
CA SER A 19 -0.92 -5.12 -8.72
C SER A 19 -0.07 -4.75 -7.49
N GLN A 20 0.53 -5.74 -6.84
CA GLN A 20 1.62 -5.53 -5.88
C GLN A 20 2.94 -5.16 -6.59
N ASP A 21 2.90 -4.93 -7.90
CA ASP A 21 4.03 -4.43 -8.66
C ASP A 21 4.56 -3.12 -8.08
N TRP A 22 5.88 -3.07 -7.93
CA TRP A 22 6.55 -1.97 -7.25
C TRP A 22 6.41 -0.65 -8.02
N LEU A 23 6.45 -0.69 -9.35
CA LEU A 23 6.31 0.51 -10.19
C LEU A 23 4.88 1.04 -10.11
N TYR A 24 3.89 0.15 -10.10
CA TYR A 24 2.50 0.53 -9.87
C TYR A 24 2.33 1.23 -8.51
N LEU A 25 2.87 0.67 -7.43
CA LEU A 25 2.82 1.27 -6.10
C LEU A 25 3.49 2.64 -6.05
N GLN A 26 4.62 2.83 -6.73
CA GLN A 26 5.28 4.13 -6.80
C GLN A 26 4.41 5.18 -7.48
N ASN A 27 3.81 4.84 -8.62
CA ASN A 27 2.93 5.75 -9.36
C ASN A 27 1.65 6.06 -8.56
N LEU A 28 1.08 5.06 -7.90
CA LEU A 28 -0.12 5.22 -7.07
C LEU A 28 0.15 6.09 -5.84
N MET A 29 1.25 5.85 -5.13
CA MET A 29 1.61 6.69 -3.99
C MET A 29 1.91 8.12 -4.44
N LEU A 30 2.54 8.29 -5.61
CA LEU A 30 2.83 9.61 -6.17
C LEU A 30 1.55 10.38 -6.50
N SER A 31 0.51 9.72 -7.03
CA SER A 31 -0.78 10.37 -7.28
C SER A 31 -1.50 10.80 -5.99
N PHE A 32 -1.20 10.13 -4.87
CA PHE A 32 -1.65 10.55 -3.53
C PHE A 32 -0.73 11.58 -2.87
N GLY A 33 0.32 12.05 -3.54
CA GLY A 33 1.25 13.05 -2.99
C GLY A 33 2.33 12.46 -2.08
N TYR A 34 2.64 11.16 -2.22
CA TYR A 34 3.71 10.48 -1.50
C TYR A 34 4.78 9.91 -2.44
N ILE A 35 6.03 10.05 -2.06
CA ILE A 35 7.18 9.46 -2.76
C ILE A 35 7.52 8.14 -2.08
N LEU A 36 7.33 7.03 -2.81
CA LEU A 36 7.72 5.69 -2.38
C LEU A 36 9.09 5.32 -2.99
N ARG A 37 10.10 5.07 -2.16
CA ARG A 37 11.44 4.64 -2.60
C ARG A 37 11.83 3.31 -1.99
N LYS A 38 12.59 2.53 -2.75
CA LYS A 38 13.23 1.29 -2.29
C LYS A 38 14.74 1.46 -2.40
N GLU A 39 15.45 1.17 -1.32
CA GLU A 39 16.90 1.14 -1.26
C GLU A 39 17.34 -0.22 -0.73
N ARG A 40 17.78 -1.10 -1.64
CA ARG A 40 18.09 -2.52 -1.37
C ARG A 40 16.93 -3.24 -0.67
N THR A 41 17.04 -3.44 0.64
CA THR A 41 16.09 -4.16 1.51
C THR A 41 15.17 -3.22 2.28
N PHE A 42 15.46 -1.91 2.27
CA PHE A 42 14.72 -0.88 2.98
C PHE A 42 13.82 -0.09 2.04
N TYR A 43 12.79 0.48 2.62
CA TYR A 43 11.77 1.24 1.93
C TYR A 43 11.55 2.57 2.63
N SER A 44 11.13 3.59 1.91
CA SER A 44 10.71 4.85 2.49
C SER A 44 9.50 5.41 1.78
N LEU A 45 8.67 6.10 2.54
CA LEU A 45 7.47 6.76 2.08
C LEU A 45 7.45 8.14 2.72
N THR A 46 7.53 9.18 1.89
CA THR A 46 7.58 10.57 2.36
C THR A 46 6.60 11.42 1.58
N PRO A 47 5.89 12.37 2.22
CA PRO A 47 5.12 13.37 1.50
C PRO A 47 6.00 14.11 0.48
N VAL A 48 5.44 14.39 -0.69
CA VAL A 48 6.10 15.22 -1.70
C VAL A 48 6.43 16.58 -1.09
N GLY A 49 7.68 17.03 -1.23
CA GLY A 49 8.15 18.31 -0.69
C GLY A 49 8.67 18.27 0.75
N GLN A 50 8.59 17.13 1.46
CA GLN A 50 9.21 17.01 2.78
C GLN A 50 10.73 17.12 2.69
N ARG A 51 11.31 18.10 3.40
CA ARG A 51 12.77 18.25 3.53
C ARG A 51 13.29 17.37 4.68
N GLY A 52 14.38 16.65 4.45
CA GLY A 52 15.06 15.83 5.46
C GLY A 52 15.38 14.41 4.99
N ARG A 53 16.07 13.65 5.85
CA ARG A 53 16.39 12.25 5.55
C ARG A 53 15.13 11.39 5.72
N PRO A 54 14.68 10.68 4.66
CA PRO A 54 13.51 9.82 4.76
C PRO A 54 13.75 8.68 5.76
N LYS A 55 12.73 8.37 6.56
CA LYS A 55 12.80 7.22 7.48
C LYS A 55 12.75 5.92 6.67
N MET A 56 13.78 5.11 6.84
CA MET A 56 13.85 3.77 6.25
C MET A 56 13.04 2.78 7.10
N LEU A 57 12.22 1.99 6.43
CA LEU A 57 11.30 1.00 6.97
C LEU A 57 11.57 -0.36 6.33
N GLY A 58 11.35 -1.43 7.10
CA GLY A 58 11.30 -2.79 6.56
C GLY A 58 10.03 -3.04 5.76
N ARG A 59 9.99 -4.17 5.03
CA ARG A 59 8.90 -4.53 4.12
C ARG A 59 7.51 -4.52 4.78
N ASP A 60 7.37 -5.09 5.97
CA ASP A 60 6.05 -5.19 6.62
C ASP A 60 5.55 -3.82 7.10
N LYS A 61 6.47 -2.98 7.60
CA LYS A 61 6.15 -1.63 8.05
C LYS A 61 5.77 -0.71 6.90
N ILE A 62 6.41 -0.83 5.73
CA ILE A 62 6.04 -0.02 4.57
C ILE A 62 4.68 -0.43 4.01
N LEU A 63 4.38 -1.73 3.97
CA LEU A 63 3.09 -2.24 3.51
C LEU A 63 1.96 -1.76 4.43
N ALA A 64 2.15 -1.83 5.76
CA ALA A 64 1.19 -1.30 6.71
C ALA A 64 0.92 0.21 6.51
N ARG A 65 1.95 0.99 6.18
CA ARG A 65 1.83 2.43 5.86
C ARG A 65 1.11 2.69 4.54
N ILE A 66 1.39 1.90 3.52
CA ILE A 66 0.68 1.98 2.24
C ILE A 66 -0.81 1.68 2.46
N ASP A 67 -1.13 0.68 3.29
CA ASP A 67 -2.51 0.32 3.61
C ASP A 67 -3.26 1.44 4.34
N GLU A 68 -2.60 2.11 5.29
CA GLU A 68 -3.17 3.30 5.95
C GLU A 68 -3.52 4.40 4.94
N ILE A 69 -2.64 4.65 3.96
CA ILE A 69 -2.90 5.63 2.89
C ILE A 69 -4.05 5.15 2.01
N LEU A 70 -4.05 3.88 1.59
CA LEU A 70 -5.12 3.35 0.75
C LEU A 70 -6.48 3.49 1.45
N ILE A 71 -6.58 3.09 2.71
CA ILE A 71 -7.82 3.22 3.50
C ILE A 71 -8.25 4.69 3.60
N ALA A 72 -7.31 5.61 3.87
CA ALA A 72 -7.60 7.05 3.92
C ALA A 72 -8.13 7.60 2.59
N HIS A 73 -7.71 7.02 1.47
CA HIS A 73 -8.16 7.37 0.12
C HIS A 73 -9.32 6.48 -0.39
N GLY A 74 -9.96 5.69 0.48
CA GLY A 74 -11.12 4.85 0.14
C GLY A 74 -10.79 3.63 -0.74
N LYS A 75 -9.54 3.19 -0.75
CA LYS A 75 -9.04 2.01 -1.46
C LYS A 75 -8.86 0.81 -0.52
N GLU A 76 -8.95 -0.39 -1.06
CA GLU A 76 -8.74 -1.62 -0.29
C GLU A 76 -7.26 -1.83 0.08
N PRO A 77 -6.95 -2.23 1.32
CA PRO A 77 -5.58 -2.48 1.77
C PRO A 77 -4.97 -3.77 1.19
N PHE A 78 -3.64 -3.85 1.17
CA PHE A 78 -2.84 -5.01 0.77
C PHE A 78 -2.80 -6.11 1.82
N LEU A 79 -2.59 -5.75 3.08
CA LEU A 79 -2.61 -6.67 4.20
C LEU A 79 -4.05 -6.82 4.67
N ARG A 80 -4.50 -8.07 4.80
CA ARG A 80 -5.70 -8.38 5.58
C ARG A 80 -5.36 -8.05 7.02
N ARG A 81 -5.90 -6.97 7.57
CA ARG A 81 -5.92 -6.79 9.02
C ARG A 81 -6.73 -7.96 9.56
N ALA A 82 -6.10 -8.85 10.31
CA ALA A 82 -6.84 -9.83 11.10
C ALA A 82 -7.66 -9.03 12.11
N SER A 83 -8.97 -8.97 11.87
CA SER A 83 -9.98 -8.56 12.84
C SER A 83 -10.08 -9.61 13.93
#